data_AF-A0A6N2ADS4-F1
#
_entry.id   AF-A0A6N2ADS4-F1
#
_cell.length_a   1.000
_cell.length_b   1.000
_cell.length_c   1.000
_cell.angle_alpha   90.00
_cell.angle_beta   90.00
_cell.angle_gamma   90.00
#
_symmetry.space_group_name_H-M   'P 1'
#
loop_
_entity.id
_entity.type
_entity.pdbx_description
1 polymer ?
#
loop_
_entity_poly.entity_id
_entity_poly.type
_entity_poly.pdbx_seq_one_letter_code
_entity_poly.pdbx_strand_id
1 'polypeptide(L)'
;MKTQRVPIIVGWSNSYIEKLVEDHVFMFKYKYDSFFIWIDVEQSVLKRRVDMSVDQMVKAGLVDEVQQIFIADADYTKGIRLSIGVPKMDRYLREETNIDGDDESKQIKLQFQLSSEI
;
A
#
# COMPACT_ATOMS: atom_id res chain seq x y z
N MET A 1 21.42 5.22 -32.49
CA MET A 1 20.31 4.27 -32.72
C MET A 1 19.26 4.48 -31.62
N LYS A 2 18.03 4.84 -31.96
CA LYS A 2 16.93 4.87 -30.96
C LYS A 2 16.50 3.44 -30.71
N THR A 3 16.48 3.01 -29.46
CA THR A 3 15.95 1.71 -29.05
C THR A 3 14.45 1.67 -29.37
N GLN A 4 14.00 0.69 -30.16
CA GLN A 4 12.58 0.39 -30.36
C GLN A 4 11.99 -0.22 -29.08
N ARG A 5 11.78 0.61 -28.06
CA ARG A 5 11.13 0.19 -26.82
C ARG A 5 9.97 1.12 -26.52
N VAL A 6 8.85 0.54 -26.12
CA VAL A 6 7.69 1.28 -25.65
C VAL A 6 7.82 1.41 -24.13
N PRO A 7 7.83 2.64 -23.56
CA PRO A 7 7.81 2.81 -22.12
C PRO A 7 6.44 2.38 -21.57
N ILE A 8 6.46 1.57 -20.50
CA ILE A 8 5.25 1.15 -19.78
C ILE A 8 5.31 1.74 -18.38
N ILE A 9 4.27 2.48 -18.00
CA ILE A 9 4.12 3.06 -16.67
C ILE A 9 3.08 2.20 -15.94
N VAL A 10 3.47 1.63 -14.80
CA VAL A 10 2.60 0.81 -13.97
C VAL A 10 2.51 1.45 -12.59
N GLY A 11 1.31 1.72 -12.11
CA GLY A 11 1.10 2.32 -10.81
C GLY A 11 -0.39 2.40 -10.45
N TRP A 12 -0.66 2.64 -9.17
CA TRP A 12 -2.01 2.72 -8.61
C TRP A 12 -2.37 4.14 -8.13
N SER A 13 -1.43 5.09 -8.20
CA SER A 13 -1.66 6.46 -7.75
C SER A 13 -2.28 7.30 -8.87
N ASN A 14 -3.61 7.39 -8.88
CA ASN A 14 -4.34 8.22 -9.84
C ASN A 14 -3.86 9.68 -9.78
N SER A 15 -3.66 10.24 -8.59
CA SER A 15 -3.13 11.60 -8.42
C SER A 15 -1.76 11.82 -9.06
N TYR A 16 -0.91 10.78 -9.10
CA TYR A 16 0.39 10.86 -9.77
C TYR A 16 0.21 10.84 -11.28
N ILE A 17 -0.61 9.92 -11.80
CA ILE A 17 -0.90 9.81 -13.24
C ILE A 17 -1.56 11.09 -13.75
N GLU A 18 -2.52 11.65 -13.02
CA GLU A 18 -3.15 12.93 -13.35
C GLU A 18 -2.14 14.05 -13.45
N LYS A 19 -1.27 14.24 -12.44
CA LYS A 19 -0.20 15.24 -12.51
C LYS A 19 0.76 14.99 -13.67
N LEU A 20 1.13 13.74 -13.93
CA LEU A 20 2.03 13.40 -15.02
C LEU A 20 1.42 13.76 -16.39
N VAL A 21 0.13 13.46 -16.58
CA VAL A 21 -0.55 13.57 -17.87
C VAL A 21 -1.09 14.98 -18.13
N GLU A 22 -1.60 15.67 -17.09
CA GLU A 22 -2.28 16.96 -17.21
C GLU A 22 -1.37 18.18 -17.00
N ASP A 23 -0.22 18.03 -16.34
CA ASP A 23 0.64 19.17 -16.06
C ASP A 23 1.26 19.75 -17.35
N HIS A 24 0.96 21.03 -17.58
CA HIS A 24 1.40 21.78 -18.75
C HIS A 24 2.93 21.91 -18.85
N VAL A 25 3.67 21.83 -17.74
CA VAL A 25 5.14 21.86 -17.74
C VAL A 25 5.70 20.62 -18.44
N PHE A 26 5.09 19.46 -18.21
CA PHE A 26 5.53 18.21 -18.83
C PHE A 26 5.08 18.10 -20.28
N MET A 27 3.98 18.76 -20.67
CA MET A 27 3.37 18.70 -22.01
C MET A 27 3.16 17.25 -22.48
N PHE A 28 2.80 16.36 -21.56
CA PHE A 28 2.85 14.91 -21.78
C PHE A 28 1.98 14.47 -22.95
N LYS A 29 0.73 14.94 -22.99
CA LYS A 29 -0.23 14.68 -24.09
C LYS A 29 0.25 15.14 -25.47
N TYR A 30 1.14 16.13 -25.53
CA TYR A 30 1.71 16.61 -26.80
C TYR A 30 2.93 15.79 -27.23
N LYS A 31 3.69 15.26 -26.26
CA LYS A 31 4.93 14.52 -26.51
C LYS A 31 4.71 13.04 -26.82
N TYR A 32 3.63 12.45 -26.30
CA TYR A 32 3.40 11.01 -26.35
C TYR A 32 1.98 10.68 -26.80
N ASP A 33 1.89 9.73 -27.74
CA ASP A 33 0.64 9.04 -28.03
C ASP A 33 0.43 7.96 -26.96
N SER A 34 -0.57 8.17 -26.10
CA SER A 34 -0.74 7.44 -24.85
C SER A 34 -1.86 6.43 -24.96
N PHE A 35 -1.59 5.17 -24.55
CA PHE A 35 -2.57 4.11 -24.49
C PHE A 35 -2.80 3.69 -23.03
N PHE A 36 -4.05 3.77 -22.56
CA PHE A 36 -4.42 3.46 -21.18
C PHE A 36 -5.09 2.09 -21.12
N ILE A 37 -4.55 1.22 -20.26
CA ILE A 37 -5.14 -0.08 -19.94
C ILE A 37 -5.65 0.00 -18.51
N TRP A 38 -6.97 -0.03 -18.34
CA TRP A 38 -7.60 -0.14 -17.04
C TRP A 38 -7.96 -1.60 -16.77
N ILE A 39 -7.51 -2.13 -15.63
CA ILE A 39 -7.86 -3.48 -15.20
C ILE A 39 -9.01 -3.35 -14.20
N ASP A 40 -10.16 -3.91 -14.57
CA ASP A 40 -11.33 -3.99 -13.71
C ASP A 40 -11.56 -5.43 -13.22
N VAL A 41 -12.07 -5.58 -12.01
CA VAL A 41 -12.31 -6.89 -11.38
C VAL A 41 -13.47 -6.81 -10.41
N GLU A 42 -14.21 -7.91 -10.27
CA GLU A 42 -15.28 -8.00 -9.28
C GLU A 42 -14.77 -7.77 -7.86
N GLN A 43 -15.52 -7.01 -7.05
CA GLN A 43 -15.13 -6.66 -5.69
C GLN A 43 -14.88 -7.88 -4.79
N SER A 44 -15.66 -8.95 -4.97
CA SER A 44 -15.49 -10.19 -4.20
C SER A 44 -14.14 -10.88 -4.51
N VAL A 45 -13.73 -10.89 -5.78
CA VAL A 45 -12.47 -11.44 -6.24
C VAL A 45 -11.29 -10.58 -5.77
N LEU A 46 -11.44 -9.25 -5.85
CA LEU A 46 -10.43 -8.31 -5.35
C LEU A 46 -10.19 -8.52 -3.86
N LYS A 47 -11.27 -8.50 -3.06
CA LYS A 47 -11.18 -8.67 -1.60
C LYS A 47 -10.46 -9.96 -1.22
N ARG A 48 -10.88 -11.09 -1.81
CA ARG A 48 -10.23 -12.38 -1.60
C ARG A 48 -8.74 -12.35 -1.94
N ARG A 49 -8.36 -11.68 -3.02
CA ARG A 49 -6.96 -11.57 -3.44
C ARG A 49 -6.14 -10.71 -2.48
N VAL A 50 -6.72 -9.62 -1.98
CA VAL A 50 -6.05 -8.75 -1.04
C VAL A 50 -5.85 -9.45 0.31
N ASP A 51 -6.87 -10.14 0.82
CA ASP A 51 -6.75 -10.93 2.06
C ASP A 51 -5.60 -11.95 1.96
N MET A 52 -5.54 -12.72 0.85
CA MET A 52 -4.44 -13.65 0.62
C MET A 52 -3.07 -12.96 0.54
N SER A 53 -2.98 -11.75 -0.04
CA SER A 53 -1.72 -11.02 -0.11
C SER A 53 -1.27 -10.48 1.25
N VAL A 54 -2.21 -10.07 2.10
CA VAL A 54 -1.91 -9.62 3.46
C VAL A 54 -1.36 -10.80 4.27
N ASP A 55 -1.99 -11.97 4.18
CA ASP A 55 -1.49 -13.19 4.81
C ASP A 55 -0.06 -13.54 4.37
N GLN A 56 0.22 -13.40 3.07
CA GLN A 56 1.57 -13.62 2.53
C GLN A 56 2.57 -12.58 3.04
N MET A 57 2.20 -11.31 3.11
CA MET A 57 3.05 -10.23 3.62
C MET A 57 3.37 -10.42 5.10
N VAL A 58 2.37 -10.77 5.92
CA VAL A 58 2.58 -11.09 7.34
C VAL A 58 3.53 -12.27 7.50
N LYS A 59 3.34 -13.35 6.73
CA LYS A 59 4.26 -14.50 6.72
C LYS A 59 5.67 -14.16 6.24
N ALA A 60 5.81 -13.15 5.37
CA ALA A 60 7.09 -12.68 4.86
C ALA A 60 7.83 -11.72 5.81
N GLY A 61 7.23 -11.33 6.94
CA GLY A 61 7.86 -10.47 7.94
C GLY A 61 7.38 -9.02 7.95
N LEU A 62 6.19 -8.72 7.41
CA LEU A 62 5.62 -7.35 7.44
C LEU A 62 5.61 -6.74 8.86
N VAL A 63 5.33 -7.56 9.88
CA VAL A 63 5.29 -7.10 11.27
C VAL A 63 6.68 -6.65 11.74
N ASP A 64 7.71 -7.45 11.44
CA ASP A 64 9.09 -7.15 11.80
C ASP A 64 9.58 -5.89 11.08
N GLU A 65 9.27 -5.74 9.79
CA GLU A 65 9.60 -4.54 9.00
C GLU A 65 8.99 -3.28 9.59
N VAL A 66 7.70 -3.33 9.96
CA VAL A 66 7.00 -2.16 10.51
C VAL A 66 7.51 -1.84 11.91
N GLN A 67 7.85 -2.84 12.72
CA GLN A 67 8.44 -2.64 14.04
C GLN A 67 9.78 -1.91 13.97
N GLN A 68 10.60 -2.18 12.94
CA GLN A 68 11.90 -1.50 12.74
C GLN A 68 11.74 0.00 12.42
N ILE A 69 10.65 0.40 11.78
CA ILE A 69 10.38 1.81 11.42
C ILE A 69 9.43 2.53 12.40
N PHE A 70 8.95 1.81 13.42
CA PHE A 70 8.03 2.33 14.41
C PHE A 70 8.67 3.47 15.22
N ILE A 71 7.97 4.60 15.29
CA ILE A 71 8.36 5.76 16.09
C ILE A 71 7.12 6.29 16.77
N ALA A 72 7.12 6.29 18.10
CA ALA A 72 5.94 6.56 18.92
C ALA A 72 5.32 7.96 18.70
N ASP A 73 6.07 8.97 18.23
CA ASP A 73 5.54 10.33 18.03
C ASP A 73 5.65 10.82 16.58
N ALA A 74 5.77 9.89 15.63
CA ALA A 74 5.92 10.29 14.23
C ALA A 74 4.61 10.70 13.56
N ASP A 75 4.74 11.56 12.56
CA ASP A 75 3.64 12.01 11.71
C ASP A 75 3.29 10.93 10.67
N TYR A 76 2.21 10.19 10.91
CA TYR A 76 1.69 9.17 9.99
C TYR A 76 0.83 9.74 8.86
N THR A 77 0.81 11.06 8.67
CA THR A 77 0.11 11.71 7.55
C THR A 77 1.03 12.00 6.36
N LYS A 78 2.31 11.59 6.40
CA LYS A 78 3.31 11.92 5.38
C LYS A 78 4.20 10.75 4.98
N GLY A 79 4.62 10.78 3.71
CA GLY A 79 5.64 9.89 3.17
C GLY A 79 5.29 8.42 3.29
N ILE A 80 6.30 7.58 3.55
CA ILE A 80 6.13 6.11 3.65
C ILE A 80 5.21 5.68 4.81
N ARG A 81 4.99 6.54 5.80
CA ARG A 81 4.13 6.26 6.95
C ARG A 81 2.63 6.30 6.59
N LEU A 82 2.26 6.87 5.44
CA LEU A 82 0.91 6.80 4.87
C LEU A 82 0.59 5.44 4.24
N SER A 83 1.59 4.56 4.09
CA SER A 83 1.39 3.28 3.43
C SER A 83 0.30 2.48 4.14
N ILE A 84 -0.61 1.89 3.37
CA ILE A 84 -1.72 1.10 3.89
C ILE A 84 -1.16 0.00 4.80
N GLY A 85 -1.75 -0.16 5.99
CA GLY A 85 -1.30 -1.11 7.00
C GLY A 85 -0.32 -0.51 8.04
N VAL A 86 0.51 0.47 7.69
CA VAL A 86 1.49 1.06 8.64
C VAL A 86 0.81 1.80 9.80
N PRO A 87 -0.17 2.71 9.57
CA PRO A 87 -0.90 3.33 10.69
C PRO A 87 -1.69 2.32 11.55
N LYS A 88 -2.20 1.24 10.94
CA LYS A 88 -2.93 0.18 11.65
C LYS A 88 -2.00 -0.60 12.57
N MET A 89 -0.81 -0.92 12.07
CA MET A 89 0.24 -1.59 12.82
C MET A 89 0.81 -0.69 13.92
N ASP A 90 0.91 0.63 13.71
CA ASP A 90 1.28 1.57 14.78
C ASP A 90 0.28 1.51 15.95
N ARG A 91 -1.03 1.52 15.66
CA ARG A 91 -2.07 1.31 16.70
C ARG A 91 -1.92 -0.04 17.39
N TYR A 92 -1.69 -1.12 16.63
CA TYR A 92 -1.46 -2.45 17.17
C TYR A 92 -0.25 -2.48 18.12
N LEU A 93 0.90 -1.97 17.70
CA LEU A 93 2.14 -1.98 18.49
C LEU A 93 2.01 -1.16 19.78
N ARG A 94 1.30 -0.03 19.75
CA ARG A 94 0.98 0.73 20.95
C ARG A 94 0.11 -0.07 21.93
N GLU A 95 -0.91 -0.75 21.42
CA GLU A 95 -1.78 -1.57 22.27
C GLU A 95 -1.05 -2.82 22.80
N GLU A 96 -0.13 -3.40 22.03
CA GLU A 96 0.69 -4.54 22.47
C GLU A 96 1.56 -4.19 23.67
N THR A 97 2.20 -3.01 23.68
CA THR A 97 2.99 -2.56 24.84
C THR A 97 2.17 -2.36 26.12
N ASN A 98 0.82 -2.36 26.02
CA ASN A 98 -0.09 -2.15 27.13
C ASN A 98 -0.87 -3.40 27.57
N ILE A 99 -0.73 -4.55 26.87
CA ILE A 99 -1.54 -5.76 27.12
C ILE A 99 -0.64 -6.99 27.24
N ASP A 100 -0.73 -7.70 28.37
CA ASP A 100 -0.10 -9.01 28.62
C ASP A 100 -1.01 -10.13 28.06
N GLY A 101 -1.01 -10.29 26.74
CA GLY A 101 -1.82 -11.30 26.02
C GLY A 101 -0.95 -12.35 25.33
N ASP A 102 -1.48 -13.57 25.12
CA ASP A 102 -0.77 -14.61 24.36
C ASP A 102 -0.62 -14.26 22.86
N ASP A 103 0.34 -14.92 22.20
CA ASP A 103 0.68 -14.67 20.80
C ASP A 103 -0.47 -14.97 19.82
N GLU A 104 -1.39 -15.88 20.16
CA GLU A 104 -2.51 -16.26 19.29
C GLU A 104 -3.60 -15.17 19.27
N SER A 105 -3.92 -14.62 20.43
CA SER A 105 -4.84 -13.48 20.61
C SER A 105 -4.32 -12.23 19.89
N LYS A 106 -3.02 -12.01 19.96
CA LYS A 106 -2.29 -10.94 19.26
C LYS A 106 -2.42 -11.08 17.73
N GLN A 107 -2.20 -12.29 17.21
CA GLN A 107 -2.27 -12.56 15.77
C GLN A 107 -3.68 -12.36 15.19
N ILE A 108 -4.72 -12.80 15.91
CA ILE A 108 -6.12 -12.62 15.50
C ILE A 108 -6.49 -11.13 15.45
N LYS A 109 -6.05 -10.34 16.44
CA LYS A 109 -6.32 -8.90 16.50
C LYS A 109 -5.63 -8.14 15.37
N LEU A 110 -4.39 -8.50 15.05
CA LEU A 110 -3.65 -7.92 13.93
C LEU A 110 -4.38 -8.17 12.60
N GLN A 111 -4.79 -9.41 12.35
CA GLN A 111 -5.53 -9.79 11.15
C GLN A 111 -6.84 -9.00 11.03
N PHE A 112 -7.60 -8.88 12.12
CA PHE A 112 -8.82 -8.09 12.14
C PHE A 112 -8.57 -6.60 11.79
N GLN A 113 -7.53 -5.99 12.35
CA GLN A 113 -7.20 -4.59 12.08
C GLN A 113 -6.74 -4.37 10.63
N LEU A 114 -6.01 -5.32 10.03
CA LEU A 114 -5.56 -5.24 8.65
C LEU A 114 -6.74 -5.39 7.66
N SER A 115 -7.60 -6.40 7.85
CA SER A 115 -8.74 -6.70 6.95
C SER A 115 -9.96 -5.77 7.12
N SER A 116 -10.13 -5.07 8.24
CA SER A 116 -11.34 -4.27 8.52
C SER A 116 -11.59 -3.05 7.61
N GLU A 117 -10.64 -2.66 6.75
CA GLU A 117 -10.81 -1.50 5.84
C GLU A 117 -10.32 -1.77 4.39
N ILE A 118 -10.24 -3.05 4.00
CA ILE A 118 -10.04 -3.47 2.61
C ILE A 118 -11.34 -4.16 2.14
#